data_AF-I1D4C7-F1
#
_entry.id   AF-I1D4C7-F1
#
_cell.length_a   1.000
_cell.length_b   1.000
_cell.length_c   1.000
_cell.angle_alpha   90.00
_cell.angle_beta   90.00
_cell.angle_gamma   90.00
#
_symmetry.space_group_name_H-M   'P 1'
#
loop_
_entity.id
_entity.type
_entity.pdbx_description
1 polymer ?
#
loop_
_entity_poly.entity_id
_entity_poly.type
_entity_poly.pdbx_seq_one_letter_code
_entity_poly.pdbx_strand_id
1 'polypeptide(L)' 'MSVFDVMQQHGPWRLAGFAAALAVFLLLHLIRWPLALAARLLLAAQTGLDARLAAAVTSETTEHGRRTAHV' A
#
# COMPACT_ATOMS: atom_id res chain seq x y z
N MET A 1 41.89 -26.61 -5.80
CA MET A 1 40.75 -26.11 -6.60
C MET A 1 40.25 -24.85 -5.92
N SER A 2 40.61 -23.68 -6.46
CA SER A 2 40.30 -22.38 -5.85
C SER A 2 38.84 -21.98 -6.13
N VAL A 3 38.19 -21.23 -5.25
CA VAL A 3 36.82 -20.71 -5.49
C VAL A 3 36.75 -19.88 -6.77
N PHE A 4 37.87 -19.26 -7.16
CA PHE A 4 38.03 -18.52 -8.40
C PHE A 4 37.99 -19.41 -9.66
N ASP A 5 38.41 -20.68 -9.56
CA ASP A 5 38.40 -21.66 -10.66
C ASP A 5 36.97 -22.07 -11.03
N VAL A 6 36.10 -22.24 -10.02
CA VAL A 6 34.68 -22.60 -10.21
C VAL A 6 33.91 -21.47 -10.91
N MET A 7 34.25 -20.21 -10.61
CA MET A 7 33.66 -19.04 -11.26
C MET A 7 34.03 -18.95 -12.75
N GLN A 8 35.24 -19.41 -13.12
CA GLN A 8 35.75 -19.33 -14.48
C GLN A 8 35.17 -20.46 -15.37
N GLN A 9 34.89 -21.64 -14.81
CA GLN A 9 34.34 -22.78 -15.57
C GLN A 9 32.82 -22.76 -15.81
N HIS A 10 32.03 -22.14 -14.93
CA HIS A 10 30.55 -22.18 -15.02
C HIS A 10 29.90 -20.92 -15.63
N GLY A 11 30.72 -19.97 -16.08
CA GLY A 11 30.30 -18.80 -16.85
C GLY A 11 29.63 -17.73 -15.97
N PRO A 12 30.18 -16.50 -15.91
CA PRO A 12 29.59 -15.38 -15.13
C PRO A 12 28.16 -15.04 -15.54
N TRP A 13 27.72 -15.49 -16.72
CA TRP A 13 26.40 -15.24 -17.28
C TRP A 13 25.24 -15.85 -16.48
N ARG A 14 25.40 -17.07 -15.93
CA ARG A 14 24.34 -17.71 -15.13
C ARG A 14 24.19 -17.03 -13.77
N LEU A 15 25.31 -16.63 -13.18
CA LEU A 15 25.32 -15.87 -11.92
C LEU A 15 24.73 -14.47 -12.11
N ALA A 16 25.06 -13.80 -13.22
CA ALA A 16 24.48 -12.52 -13.59
C ALA A 16 22.97 -12.61 -13.83
N GLY A 17 22.50 -13.65 -14.52
CA GLY A 17 21.06 -13.89 -14.70
C GLY A 17 20.33 -14.13 -13.38
N PHE A 18 20.91 -14.91 -12.46
CA PHE A 18 20.35 -15.11 -11.12
C PHE A 18 20.32 -13.81 -10.30
N ALA A 19 21.42 -13.05 -10.29
CA ALA A 19 21.49 -11.77 -9.60
C ALA A 19 20.47 -10.76 -10.17
N ALA A 20 20.29 -10.73 -11.50
CA ALA A 20 19.28 -9.90 -12.15
C ALA A 20 17.85 -10.33 -11.75
N ALA A 21 17.55 -11.63 -11.75
CA ALA A 21 16.25 -12.14 -11.32
C ALA A 21 15.96 -11.77 -9.85
N LEU A 22 16.97 -11.87 -8.98
CA LEU A 22 16.86 -11.50 -7.56
C LEU A 22 16.62 -10.00 -7.40
N ALA A 23 17.32 -9.17 -8.17
CA ALA A 23 17.14 -7.73 -8.16
C ALA A 23 15.74 -7.32 -8.65
N VAL A 24 15.23 -7.92 -9.73
CA VAL A 24 13.87 -7.70 -10.23
C VAL A 24 12.84 -8.13 -9.19
N PHE A 25 13.01 -9.31 -8.59
CA PHE A 25 12.13 -9.79 -7.52
C PHE A 25 12.09 -8.79 -6.36
N LEU A 26 13.25 -8.32 -5.90
CA LEU A 26 13.34 -7.38 -4.79
C LEU A 26 12.69 -6.03 -5.13
N LEU A 27 12.86 -5.54 -6.36
CA LEU A 27 12.27 -4.29 -6.82
C LEU A 27 10.74 -4.37 -6.87
N LEU A 28 10.20 -5.46 -7.46
CA LEU A 28 8.77 -5.75 -7.45
C LEU A 28 8.22 -5.90 -6.03
N HIS A 29 8.99 -6.54 -5.15
CA HIS A 29 8.62 -6.69 -3.75
C HIS A 29 8.56 -5.34 -3.03
N LEU A 30 9.55 -4.47 -3.27
CA LEU A 30 9.59 -3.12 -2.72
C LEU A 30 8.42 -2.27 -3.19
N ILE A 31 7.99 -2.40 -4.45
CA ILE A 31 6.85 -1.66 -5.02
C ILE A 31 5.51 -2.18 -4.47
N ARG A 32 5.43 -3.44 -4.05
CA ARG A 32 4.19 -3.99 -3.49
C ARG A 32 3.79 -3.34 -2.16
N TRP A 33 4.78 -2.96 -1.35
CA TRP A 33 4.56 -2.28 -0.07
C TRP A 33 3.88 -0.90 -0.18
N PRO A 34 4.37 0.06 -1.00
CA PRO A 34 3.72 1.36 -1.16
C PRO A 34 2.34 1.23 -1.80
N LEU A 35 2.09 0.25 -2.67
CA LEU A 35 0.74 -0.01 -3.19
C LEU A 35 -0.23 -0.42 -2.09
N ALA A 36 0.17 -1.36 -1.24
CA ALA A 36 -0.65 -1.79 -0.11
C ALA A 36 -0.85 -0.65 0.92
N LEU A 37 0.19 0.17 1.13
CA LEU A 37 0.13 1.33 2.02
C LEU A 37 -0.82 2.41 1.46
N ALA A 38 -0.74 2.71 0.17
CA ALA A 38 -1.62 3.65 -0.50
C ALA A 38 -3.10 3.21 -0.43
N ALA A 39 -3.37 1.92 -0.65
CA ALA A 39 -4.72 1.37 -0.51
C ALA A 39 -5.26 1.53 0.92
N ARG A 40 -4.43 1.25 1.93
CA ARG A 40 -4.81 1.46 3.34
C ARG A 40 -5.02 2.92 3.68
N LEU A 41 -4.19 3.81 3.15
CA LEU A 41 -4.32 5.24 3.37
C LEU A 41 -5.60 5.79 2.73
N LEU A 42 -5.93 5.33 1.51
CA LEU A 42 -7.16 5.69 0.83
C LEU A 42 -8.39 5.20 1.60
N LEU A 43 -8.37 3.97 2.10
CA LEU A 43 -9.44 3.42 2.94
C LEU A 43 -9.61 4.21 4.24
N ALA A 44 -8.51 4.57 4.90
CA ALA A 44 -8.54 5.40 6.11
C ALA A 44 -9.10 6.81 5.83
N ALA A 45 -8.74 7.39 4.68
CA ALA A 45 -9.27 8.68 4.26
C ALA A 45 -10.78 8.61 3.99
N GLN A 46 -11.25 7.59 3.27
CA GLN A 46 -12.68 7.40 2.98
C GLN A 46 -13.48 7.21 4.25
N THR A 47 -13.07 6.30 5.13
CA THR A 47 -13.75 6.06 6.42
C THR A 47 -13.76 7.30 7.31
N GLY A 48 -12.67 8.08 7.31
CA GLY A 48 -12.62 9.34 8.03
C GLY A 48 -13.58 10.40 7.46
N LEU A 49 -13.66 10.52 6.14
CA LEU A 49 -14.60 11.44 5.48
C LEU A 49 -16.05 11.04 5.73
N ASP A 50 -16.37 9.75 5.59
CA ASP A 50 -17.72 9.23 5.83
C ASP A 50 -18.17 9.49 7.26
N ALA A 51 -17.29 9.28 8.26
CA ALA A 51 -17.60 9.57 9.65
C ALA A 51 -17.89 11.06 9.88
N ARG A 52 -17.12 11.96 9.25
CA ARG A 52 -17.32 13.41 9.38
C ARG A 52 -18.59 13.87 8.70
N LEU A 53 -18.90 13.34 7.51
CA LEU A 53 -20.14 13.62 6.79
C LEU A 53 -21.35 13.11 7.56
N ALA A 54 -21.31 11.87 8.06
CA ALA A 54 -22.37 11.31 8.88
C ALA A 54 -22.61 12.13 10.16
N ALA A 55 -21.55 12.57 10.84
CA ALA A 55 -21.65 13.43 12.01
C ALA A 55 -22.28 14.79 11.67
N ALA A 56 -21.89 15.42 10.56
CA ALA A 56 -22.44 16.68 10.11
C ALA A 56 -23.94 16.59 9.77
N VAL A 57 -24.32 15.58 8.98
CA VAL A 57 -25.73 15.36 8.56
C VAL A 57 -26.62 15.00 9.76
N THR A 58 -26.12 14.19 10.69
CA THR A 58 -26.87 13.83 11.89
C THR A 58 -27.10 15.05 12.79
N SER A 59 -26.12 15.95 12.89
CA SER A 59 -26.24 17.19 13.66
C SER A 59 -27.32 18.12 13.09
N GLU A 60 -27.35 18.31 11.77
CA GLU A 60 -28.41 19.12 11.11
C GLU A 60 -29.80 18.50 11.27
N THR A 61 -29.91 17.17 11.14
CA THR A 61 -31.20 16.47 11.30
C THR A 61 -31.73 16.59 12.72
N THR A 62 -30.84 16.49 13.72
CA THR A 62 -31.20 16.60 15.14
C THR A 62 -31.67 18.03 15.48
N GLU A 63 -31.02 19.04 14.92
CA GLU A 63 -31.40 20.44 15.11
C GLU A 63 -32.76 20.75 14.46
N HIS A 64 -33.00 20.23 13.24
CA HIS A 64 -34.28 20.40 12.54
C HIS A 64 -35.44 19.73 13.29
N GLY A 65 -35.25 18.49 13.77
CA GLY A 65 -36.25 17.79 14.58
C GLY A 65 -36.58 18.48 15.91
N ARG A 66 -35.58 19.13 16.53
CA ARG A 66 -35.80 19.93 17.74
C ARG A 66 -36.62 21.19 17.47
N ARG A 67 -36.46 21.80 16.29
CA ARG A 67 -37.18 23.01 15.88
C ARG A 67 -38.64 22.74 15.56
N THR A 68 -38.94 21.60 14.93
CA THR A 68 -40.32 21.19 14.62
C THR A 68 -41.07 20.64 15.81
N ALA A 69 -40.39 20.04 16.80
CA ALA A 69 -41.01 19.57 18.04
C ALA A 69 -41.45 20.69 19.00
N HIS A 70 -41.06 21.94 18.75
CA HIS A 70 -41.39 23.12 19.57
C HIS A 70 -42.50 24.00 18.97
N VAL A 71 -43.11 23.58 17.86
CA VAL A 71 -44.28 24.20 17.21
C VAL A 71 -45.50 23.34 17.47
#